data_AF-A0A1W6LID8-F1
#
_entry.id   AF-A0A1W6LID8-F1
#
_cell.length_a   1.000
_cell.length_b   1.000
_cell.length_c   1.000
_cell.angle_alpha   90.00
_cell.angle_beta   90.00
_cell.angle_gamma   90.00
#
_symmetry.space_group_name_H-M   'P 1'
#
loop_
_entity.id
_entity.type
_entity.pdbx_description
1 polymer ?
#
loop_
_entity_poly.entity_id
_entity_poly.type
_entity_poly.pdbx_seq_one_letter_code
_entity_poly.pdbx_strand_id
1 'polypeptide(L)'
;MPTDAWVGQWNGPEGTFLKVAGSHGTYDLTLSNLDGPRSFKGTADGDTIRFERDGKPQVLRATNGEGTGMKWLADKTECLVVAPGEGFCRE
;
A
#
# COMPACT_ATOMS: atom_id res chain seq x y z
N MET A 1 -7.05 -4.78 -14.32
CA MET A 1 -7.70 -3.87 -13.35
C MET A 1 -6.74 -2.74 -13.03
N PRO A 2 -7.20 -1.52 -12.68
CA PRO A 2 -6.29 -0.41 -12.35
C PRO A 2 -5.31 -0.77 -11.22
N THR A 3 -5.75 -1.59 -10.26
CA THR A 3 -4.93 -2.09 -9.15
C THR A 3 -3.85 -3.10 -9.54
N ASP A 4 -3.91 -3.70 -10.74
CA ASP A 4 -2.81 -4.57 -11.22
C ASP A 4 -1.55 -3.75 -11.52
N ALA A 5 -1.68 -2.44 -11.81
CA ALA A 5 -0.55 -1.54 -11.99
C ALA A 5 0.25 -1.33 -10.69
N TRP A 6 -0.30 -1.75 -9.54
CA TRP A 6 0.34 -1.62 -8.24
C TRP A 6 1.24 -2.81 -7.88
N VAL A 7 1.23 -3.87 -8.68
CA VAL A 7 2.10 -5.02 -8.48
C VAL A 7 3.57 -4.58 -8.49
N GLY A 8 4.32 -4.99 -7.47
CA GLY A 8 5.68 -4.52 -7.22
C GLY A 8 5.91 -4.09 -5.77
N GLN A 9 7.09 -3.53 -5.51
CA GLN A 9 7.44 -3.01 -4.19
C GLN A 9 7.34 -1.49 -4.17
N TRP A 10 6.74 -0.97 -3.11
CA TRP A 10 6.56 0.43 -2.78
C TRP A 10 7.29 0.70 -1.47
N ASN A 11 8.09 1.77 -1.41
CA ASN A 11 8.95 2.03 -0.26
C ASN A 11 8.36 3.14 0.61
N GLY A 12 8.40 2.92 1.91
CA GLY A 12 8.03 3.89 2.92
C GLY A 12 9.25 4.44 3.67
N PRO A 13 9.03 5.28 4.70
CA PRO A 13 10.09 5.74 5.60
C PRO A 13 10.80 4.59 6.31
N GLU A 14 12.01 4.86 6.82
CA GLU A 14 12.65 4.01 7.84
C GLU A 14 12.81 2.53 7.44
N GLY A 15 12.92 2.25 6.13
CA GLY A 15 13.04 0.89 5.60
C GLY A 15 11.73 0.10 5.55
N THR A 16 10.59 0.74 5.84
CA THR A 16 9.26 0.15 5.65
C THR A 16 8.96 -0.03 4.16
N PHE A 17 8.15 -1.03 3.83
CA PHE A 17 7.75 -1.27 2.44
C PHE A 17 6.40 -1.97 2.37
N LEU A 18 5.75 -1.80 1.22
CA LEU A 18 4.60 -2.57 0.80
C LEU A 18 4.98 -3.31 -0.48
N LYS A 19 4.85 -4.62 -0.49
CA LYS A 19 4.96 -5.43 -1.70
C LYS A 19 3.57 -5.95 -2.07
N VAL A 20 3.18 -5.70 -3.32
CA VAL A 20 1.95 -6.20 -3.90
C VAL A 20 2.33 -7.29 -4.90
N ALA A 21 1.84 -8.51 -4.69
CA ALA A 21 1.98 -9.64 -5.60
C ALA A 21 0.59 -10.17 -6.00
N GLY A 22 0.52 -10.89 -7.12
CA GLY A 22 -0.75 -11.37 -7.66
C GLY A 22 -1.21 -10.55 -8.87
N SER A 23 -2.44 -10.78 -9.30
CA SER A 23 -3.03 -10.15 -10.49
C SER A 23 -4.53 -10.48 -10.56
N HIS A 24 -5.23 -9.86 -11.51
CA HIS A 24 -6.64 -10.15 -11.82
C HIS A 24 -7.56 -9.92 -10.61
N GLY A 25 -7.25 -8.89 -9.82
CA GLY A 25 -8.06 -8.46 -8.68
C GLY A 25 -7.88 -9.27 -7.40
N THR A 26 -6.95 -10.23 -7.36
CA THR A 26 -6.55 -10.92 -6.13
C THR A 26 -5.07 -10.68 -5.87
N TYR A 27 -4.74 -10.25 -4.66
CA TYR A 27 -3.38 -9.84 -4.30
C TYR A 27 -2.93 -10.43 -2.97
N ASP A 28 -1.64 -10.75 -2.88
CA ASP A 28 -0.94 -10.97 -1.64
C ASP A 28 -0.16 -9.68 -1.32
N LEU A 29 -0.50 -9.04 -0.21
CA LEU A 29 0.09 -7.79 0.27
C LEU A 29 1.08 -8.12 1.38
N THR A 30 2.36 -7.80 1.22
CA THR A 30 3.35 -7.87 2.29
C THR A 30 3.66 -6.46 2.76
N LEU A 31 3.25 -6.12 3.99
CA LEU A 31 3.55 -4.84 4.63
C LEU A 31 4.66 -5.07 5.65
N SER A 32 5.78 -4.38 5.51
CA SER A 32 6.85 -4.36 6.51
C SER A 32 6.89 -3.01 7.19
N ASN A 33 6.69 -3.03 8.51
CA ASN A 33 6.90 -1.89 9.40
C ASN A 33 8.21 -2.10 10.21
N LEU A 34 8.38 -1.38 11.31
CA LEU A 34 9.52 -1.52 12.23
C LEU A 34 9.55 -2.87 12.98
N ASP A 35 8.43 -3.58 13.07
CA ASP A 35 8.32 -4.91 13.69
C ASP A 35 8.59 -6.04 12.68
N GLY A 36 8.69 -5.71 11.38
CA GLY A 36 8.96 -6.65 10.28
C GLY A 36 7.78 -6.89 9.34
N PRO A 37 7.96 -7.77 8.33
CA PRO A 37 6.97 -8.03 7.30
C PRO A 37 5.82 -8.90 7.79
N ARG A 38 4.58 -8.48 7.49
CA ARG A 38 3.34 -9.25 7.65
C ARG A 38 2.63 -9.35 6.30
N SER A 39 2.01 -10.51 6.03
CA SER A 39 1.31 -10.77 4.78
C SER A 39 -0.20 -10.82 4.96
N PHE A 40 -0.93 -10.25 4.01
CA PHE A 40 -2.40 -10.16 4.00
C PHE A 40 -2.94 -10.50 2.62
N LYS A 41 -4.16 -11.02 2.56
CA LYS A 41 -4.88 -11.22 1.30
C LYS A 41 -5.75 -10.01 1.00
N GLY A 42 -5.57 -9.46 -0.20
CA GLY A 42 -6.33 -8.33 -0.71
C GLY A 42 -7.15 -8.69 -1.94
N THR A 43 -8.26 -7.98 -2.12
CA THR A 43 -9.12 -8.09 -3.30
C THR A 43 -9.38 -6.70 -3.87
N ALA A 44 -9.32 -6.57 -5.20
CA ALA A 44 -9.68 -5.34 -5.88
C ALA A 44 -11.15 -4.98 -5.61
N ASP A 45 -11.38 -3.71 -5.31
CA ASP A 45 -12.68 -3.08 -5.18
C ASP A 45 -12.60 -1.73 -5.89
N GLY A 46 -12.95 -1.73 -7.18
CA GLY A 46 -12.79 -0.59 -8.06
C GLY A 46 -11.32 -0.15 -8.16
N ASP A 47 -11.04 1.07 -7.71
CA ASP A 47 -9.71 1.69 -7.69
C ASP A 47 -8.98 1.50 -6.35
N THR A 48 -9.37 0.50 -5.56
CA THR A 48 -8.79 0.19 -4.25
C THR A 48 -8.54 -1.31 -4.07
N ILE A 49 -7.69 -1.67 -3.13
CA ILE A 49 -7.57 -3.06 -2.65
C ILE A 49 -8.07 -3.12 -1.21
N ARG A 50 -9.12 -3.91 -0.97
CA ARG A 50 -9.62 -4.19 0.38
C ARG A 50 -8.91 -5.42 0.94
N PHE A 51 -8.50 -5.34 2.20
CA PHE A 51 -7.89 -6.46 2.92
C PHE A 51 -8.26 -6.39 4.40
N GLU A 52 -8.05 -7.47 5.14
CA GLU A 52 -8.26 -7.50 6.58
C GLU A 52 -6.93 -7.53 7.33
N ARG A 53 -6.80 -6.69 8.36
CA ARG A 53 -5.66 -6.71 9.28
C ARG A 53 -6.19 -6.73 10.71
N ASP A 54 -5.82 -7.76 11.46
CA ASP A 54 -6.20 -7.94 12.86
C ASP A 54 -7.73 -7.86 13.08
N GLY A 55 -8.51 -8.47 12.18
CA GLY A 55 -9.98 -8.47 12.22
C GLY A 55 -10.63 -7.14 11.81
N LYS A 56 -9.84 -6.17 11.32
CA LYS A 56 -10.35 -4.86 10.89
C LYS A 56 -10.21 -4.72 9.38
N PRO A 57 -11.28 -4.30 8.67
CA PRO A 57 -11.19 -4.00 7.25
C PRO A 57 -10.25 -2.80 7.03
N GLN A 58 -9.36 -2.95 6.07
CA GLN A 58 -8.42 -1.94 5.60
C GLN A 58 -8.63 -1.71 4.11
N VAL A 59 -8.24 -0.52 3.65
CA VAL A 59 -8.32 -0.14 2.24
C VAL A 59 -6.98 0.44 1.83
N LEU A 60 -6.35 -0.18 0.83
CA LEU A 60 -5.20 0.36 0.15
C LEU A 60 -5.69 1.14 -1.08
N ARG A 61 -5.27 2.40 -1.19
CA ARG A 61 -5.67 3.28 -2.29
C ARG A 61 -4.50 4.09 -2.82
N ALA A 62 -4.59 4.49 -4.08
CA ALA A 62 -3.65 5.43 -4.69
C ALA A 62 -3.79 6.84 -4.10
N THR A 63 -2.65 7.53 -4.01
CA THR A 63 -2.52 8.92 -3.56
C THR A 63 -1.23 9.52 -4.10
N ASN A 64 -1.05 10.83 -3.93
CA ASN A 64 0.26 11.47 -3.96
C ASN A 64 0.89 11.45 -2.55
N GLY A 65 2.12 11.94 -2.48
CA GLY A 65 2.93 12.10 -1.28
C GLY A 65 2.23 12.84 -0.16
N GLU A 66 1.64 13.99 -0.45
CA GLU A 66 0.89 14.78 0.54
C GLU A 66 -0.28 14.00 1.13
N GLY A 67 -1.03 13.27 0.31
CA GLY A 67 -2.18 12.48 0.76
C GLY A 67 -1.80 11.25 1.60
N THR A 68 -0.52 10.90 1.69
CA THR A 68 -0.04 9.92 2.66
C THR A 68 -0.03 10.46 4.10
N GLY A 69 -0.06 11.79 4.27
CA GLY A 69 0.10 12.47 5.56
C GLY A 69 1.54 12.51 6.08
N MET A 70 2.52 12.10 5.27
CA MET A 70 3.93 12.02 5.66
C MET A 70 4.78 13.08 4.97
N LYS A 71 5.47 13.90 5.77
CA LYS A 71 6.28 15.02 5.26
C LYS A 71 7.40 14.59 4.32
N TRP A 72 8.08 13.47 4.60
CA TRP A 72 9.19 12.98 3.78
C TRP A 72 8.74 12.37 2.44
N LEU A 73 7.44 12.07 2.28
CA LEU A 73 6.89 11.63 1.00
C LEU A 73 6.23 12.77 0.23
N ALA A 74 6.10 13.98 0.78
CA ALA A 74 5.25 15.04 0.23
C ALA A 74 5.50 15.33 -1.25
N ASP A 75 6.77 15.32 -1.68
CA ASP A 75 7.16 15.60 -3.07
C ASP A 75 6.96 14.42 -4.04
N LYS A 76 6.52 13.26 -3.54
CA LYS A 76 6.24 12.07 -4.36
C LYS A 76 4.87 12.18 -5.02
N THR A 77 4.75 11.71 -6.25
CA THR A 77 3.49 11.77 -7.01
C THR A 77 2.79 10.43 -7.10
N GLU A 78 3.54 9.34 -6.97
CA GLU A 78 3.01 7.98 -7.10
C GLU A 78 3.15 7.22 -5.79
N CYS A 79 2.05 7.19 -5.03
CA CYS A 79 2.02 6.60 -3.70
C CYS A 79 0.76 5.77 -3.48
N LEU A 80 0.87 4.82 -2.56
CA LEU A 80 -0.23 4.07 -1.99
C LEU A 80 -0.33 4.39 -0.51
N VAL A 81 -1.54 4.40 0.03
CA VAL A 81 -1.81 4.67 1.44
C VAL A 81 -2.85 3.69 1.97
N VAL A 82 -2.60 3.15 3.16
CA VAL A 82 -3.57 2.33 3.91
C VAL A 82 -4.35 3.22 4.88
N ALA A 83 -3.63 4.05 5.62
CA ALA A 83 -4.15 5.04 6.55
C ALA A 83 -3.21 6.25 6.58
N PRO A 84 -3.66 7.43 7.04
CA PRO A 84 -2.76 8.56 7.26
C PRO A 84 -1.56 8.15 8.14
N GLY A 85 -0.34 8.39 7.66
CA GLY A 85 0.90 7.93 8.32
C GLY A 85 1.37 6.52 7.95
N GLU A 86 0.61 5.78 7.13
CA GLU A 86 0.97 4.44 6.64
C GLU A 86 0.87 4.43 5.10
N GLY A 87 1.92 4.93 4.45
CA GLY A 87 1.99 5.08 3.00
C GLY A 87 3.35 4.70 2.43
N PHE A 88 3.34 4.40 1.15
CA PHE A 88 4.45 3.80 0.43
C PHE A 88 4.46 4.37 -0.97
N CYS A 89 5.59 4.89 -1.43
CA CYS A 89 5.71 5.50 -2.75
C CYS A 89 6.66 4.70 -3.63
N ARG A 90 6.44 4.81 -4.94
CA ARG A 90 7.40 4.41 -5.95
C ARG A 90 7.76 5.65 -6.76
N GLU A 91 9.02 5.73 -7.17
CA GLU A 91 9.62 6.84 -7.94
C GLU A 91 9.57 8.22 -7.26
#